data_AF-A0A2N7UJB4-F1
#
_entry.id   AF-A0A2N7UJB4-F1
#
_cell.length_a   1.000
_cell.length_b   1.000
_cell.length_c   1.000
_cell.angle_alpha   90.00
_cell.angle_beta   90.00
_cell.angle_gamma   90.00
#
_symmetry.space_group_name_H-M   'P 1'
#
loop_
_entity.id
_entity.type
_entity.pdbx_description
1 polymer ?
#
loop_
_entity_poly.entity_id
_entity_poly.type
_entity_poly.pdbx_seq_one_letter_code
_entity_poly.pdbx_strand_id
1 'polypeptide(L)' 'MESPITGFHLDEQSHWVAELSCGHIQHVRHQPPWIERPWVTHQAGRDSMLGFRLRCLKCERGEPRDAD' A
#
# COMPACT_ATOMS: atom_id res chain seq x y z
N MET A 1 8.11 -11.12 3.44
CA MET A 1 6.76 -11.70 3.30
C MET A 1 5.95 -10.80 2.40
N GLU A 2 5.14 -11.38 1.53
CA GLU A 2 4.29 -10.63 0.59
C GLU A 2 2.83 -10.73 1.02
N SER A 3 2.08 -9.64 0.86
CA SER A 3 0.69 -9.56 1.27
C SER A 3 -0.13 -8.84 0.19
N PRO A 4 -1.30 -9.38 -0.20
CA PRO A 4 -2.15 -8.75 -1.21
C PRO A 4 -2.77 -7.44 -0.68
N ILE A 5 -2.90 -6.48 -1.58
CA ILE A 5 -3.62 -5.23 -1.32
C ILE A 5 -5.12 -5.52 -1.25
N THR A 6 -5.78 -5.05 -0.18
CA THR A 6 -7.22 -5.20 0.04
C THR A 6 -7.99 -3.89 -0.07
N GLY A 7 -7.31 -2.77 0.04
CA GLY A 7 -7.94 -1.45 0.04
C GLY A 7 -6.94 -0.32 -0.06
N PHE A 8 -7.47 0.89 -0.18
CA PHE A 8 -6.69 2.12 -0.17
C PHE A 8 -7.43 3.22 0.55
N HIS A 9 -6.69 4.07 1.26
CA HIS A 9 -7.18 5.33 1.79
C HIS A 9 -6.13 6.43 1.65
N LEU A 10 -6.57 7.66 1.88
CA LEU A 10 -5.69 8.81 2.06
C LEU A 10 -5.42 8.99 3.54
N ASP A 11 -4.16 9.17 3.92
CA ASP A 11 -3.83 9.61 5.28
C ASP A 11 -4.16 11.10 5.48
N GLU A 12 -3.93 11.61 6.69
CA GLU A 12 -4.16 13.02 7.06
C GLU A 12 -3.40 14.02 6.19
N GLN A 13 -2.32 13.59 5.53
CA GLN A 13 -1.50 14.39 4.64
C GLN A 13 -1.88 14.19 3.17
N SER A 14 -3.00 13.52 2.88
CA SER A 14 -3.45 13.18 1.54
C SER A 14 -2.45 12.32 0.76
N HIS A 15 -1.69 11.46 1.44
CA HIS A 15 -0.89 10.44 0.77
C HIS A 15 -1.66 9.12 0.67
N TRP A 16 -1.55 8.46 -0.48
CA TRP A 16 -2.13 7.14 -0.68
C TRP A 16 -1.43 6.08 0.16
N VAL A 17 -2.25 5.33 0.89
CA VAL A 17 -1.88 4.19 1.71
C VAL A 17 -2.61 2.97 1.17
N ALA A 18 -1.89 1.87 0.96
CA ALA A 18 -2.46 0.57 0.66
C ALA A 18 -2.66 -0.22 1.95
N GLU A 19 -3.86 -0.77 2.12
CA GLU A 19 -4.19 -1.73 3.17
C GLU A 19 -3.83 -3.12 2.68
N LEU A 20 -3.10 -3.89 3.49
CA LEU A 20 -2.68 -5.24 3.15
C LEU A 20 -3.43 -6.27 3.97
N SER A 21 -3.70 -7.45 3.39
CA SER A 21 -4.46 -8.51 4.08
C SER A 21 -3.78 -9.08 5.33
N CYS A 22 -2.52 -8.72 5.58
CA CYS A 22 -1.79 -9.09 6.80
C CYS A 22 -2.13 -8.18 8.00
N GLY A 23 -2.91 -7.12 7.78
CA GLY A 23 -3.26 -6.10 8.78
C GLY A 23 -2.17 -5.03 8.95
N HIS A 24 -1.32 -4.84 7.95
CA HIS A 24 -0.37 -3.72 7.91
C HIS A 24 -0.75 -2.78 6.78
N ILE A 25 -0.32 -1.53 6.90
CA ILE A 25 -0.49 -0.52 5.85
C ILE A 25 0.86 -0.16 5.22
N GLN A 26 0.82 0.26 3.95
CA GLN A 26 2.02 0.71 3.24
C GLN A 26 1.73 1.97 2.43
N HIS A 27 2.51 3.03 2.63
CA HIS A 27 2.46 4.20 1.75
C HIS A 27 2.87 3.82 0.32
N VAL A 28 2.05 4.17 -0.65
CA VAL A 28 2.21 3.78 -2.06
C VAL A 28 2.38 5.00 -2.97
N ARG A 29 3.35 5.87 -2.64
CA ARG A 29 3.56 7.15 -3.32
C ARG A 29 4.06 6.97 -4.77
N HIS A 30 3.70 7.92 -5.63
CA HIS A 30 4.33 8.12 -6.93
C HIS A 30 5.13 9.42 -6.89
N GLN A 31 6.46 9.31 -6.88
CA GLN A 31 7.40 10.42 -6.77
C GLN A 31 8.56 10.25 -7.76
N PRO A 32 8.33 10.39 -9.08
CA PRO A 32 9.40 10.34 -10.07
C PRO A 32 10.50 11.38 -9.79
N PRO A 33 11.77 11.09 -10.08
CA PRO A 33 12.29 9.83 -10.63
C PRO A 33 12.53 8.72 -9.58
N TRP A 34 12.21 8.97 -8.31
CA TRP A 34 12.60 8.11 -7.19
C TRP A 34 11.63 6.93 -6.98
N ILE A 35 10.33 7.14 -7.20
CA ILE A 35 9.30 6.14 -6.96
C ILE A 35 8.28 6.12 -8.12
N GLU A 36 8.40 5.12 -8.98
CA GLU A 36 7.54 4.86 -10.13
C GLU A 36 6.37 3.94 -9.74
N ARG A 37 5.22 4.52 -9.40
CA ARG A 37 3.95 3.83 -9.13
C ARG A 37 2.79 4.56 -9.80
N PRO A 38 2.81 4.73 -11.14
CA PRO A 38 1.80 5.54 -11.84
C PRO A 38 0.37 5.03 -11.63
N TRP A 39 0.19 3.74 -11.33
CA TRP A 39 -1.10 3.16 -11.01
C TRP A 39 -1.80 3.81 -9.81
N VAL A 40 -1.07 4.42 -8.87
CA VAL A 40 -1.69 5.01 -7.67
C VAL A 40 -2.43 6.32 -7.96
N THR A 41 -2.09 7.03 -9.04
CA THR A 41 -2.56 8.41 -9.28
C THR A 41 -4.03 8.50 -9.66
N HIS A 42 -4.64 7.39 -10.09
CA HIS A 42 -6.04 7.35 -10.53
C HIS A 42 -6.78 6.17 -9.89
N GLN A 43 -8.09 6.35 -9.66
CA GLN A 43 -8.93 5.31 -9.04
C GLN A 43 -8.86 3.98 -9.80
N ALA A 44 -9.02 4.00 -11.12
CA ALA A 44 -8.96 2.78 -11.94
C ALA A 44 -7.61 2.05 -11.84
N GLY A 45 -6.51 2.78 -11.64
CA GLY A 45 -5.19 2.19 -11.44
C GLY A 45 -5.02 1.59 -10.04
N ARG A 46 -5.64 2.16 -9.01
CA ARG A 46 -5.70 1.54 -7.68
C ARG A 46 -6.57 0.29 -7.70
N ASP A 47 -7.74 0.37 -8.33
CA ASP A 47 -8.67 -0.76 -8.43
C ASP A 47 -8.04 -1.96 -9.15
N SER A 48 -7.26 -1.71 -10.21
CA SER A 48 -6.56 -2.78 -10.93
C SER A 48 -5.44 -3.45 -10.12
N MET A 49 -5.00 -2.82 -9.03
CA MET A 49 -3.96 -3.32 -8.14
C MET A 49 -4.52 -4.04 -6.92
N LEU A 50 -5.84 -4.08 -6.73
CA LEU A 50 -6.45 -4.93 -5.69
C LEU A 50 -6.06 -6.39 -5.92
N GLY A 51 -5.62 -7.08 -4.86
CA GLY A 51 -5.09 -8.44 -4.92
C GLY A 51 -3.61 -8.54 -5.35
N PHE A 52 -3.01 -7.48 -5.90
CA PHE A 52 -1.57 -7.45 -6.17
C PHE A 52 -0.80 -7.55 -4.85
N ARG A 53 0.28 -8.34 -4.84
CA ARG A 53 1.06 -8.60 -3.63
C ARG A 53 2.20 -7.61 -3.48
N LEU A 54 2.24 -6.91 -2.35
CA LEU A 54 3.36 -6.05 -1.97
C LEU A 54 4.20 -6.74 -0.89
N ARG A 55 5.52 -6.52 -0.94
CA ARG A 55 6.41 -6.88 0.16
C ARG A 55 6.06 -6.05 1.40
N CYS A 56 5.78 -6.73 2.51
CA CYS A 56 5.54 -6.10 3.81
C CYS A 56 6.78 -6.24 4.70
N LEU A 57 7.52 -5.14 4.87
CA LEU A 57 8.71 -5.11 5.74
C LEU A 57 8.36 -5.27 7.22
N LYS A 58 7.18 -4.79 7.65
CA LYS A 58 6.68 -4.98 9.02
C LYS A 58 6.48 -6.46 9.35
N CYS A 59 5.91 -7.24 8.43
CA CYS A 59 5.82 -8.70 8.59
C CYS A 59 7.21 -9.35 8.66
N GLU A 60 8.17 -8.93 7.83
CA GLU A 60 9.54 -9.47 7.85
C GLU A 60 10.26 -9.18 9.16
N ARG A 61 9.94 -8.06 9.81
CA ARG A 61 10.48 -7.64 11.10
C ARG A 61 9.70 -8.18 12.30
N GLY A 62 8.59 -8.88 12.08
CA GLY A 62 7.71 -9.36 13.15
C GLY A 62 7.01 -8.24 13.92
N GLU A 63 6.79 -7.09 13.29
CA GLU A 63 6.12 -5.95 13.91
C GLU A 63 4.61 -6.23 14.10
N PRO A 64 4.00 -5.67 15.17
CA PRO A 64 2.56 -5.78 15.39
C PRO A 64 1.78 -5.17 14.23
N ARG A 65 0.55 -5.64 14.03
CA ARG A 65 -0.38 -5.10 13.02
C ARG A 65 -0.67 -3.63 13.28
N ASP A 66 -0.92 -2.89 12.21
CA ASP A 66 -1.40 -1.52 12.32
C ASP A 66 -2.88 -1.63 12.69
N ALA A 67 -3.21 -1.37 13.96
CA ALA A 67 -4.59 -1.42 14.43
C ALA A 67 -5.43 -0.34 13.72
N ASP A 68 -6.69 -0.69 13.41
CA ASP A 68 -7.74 0.25 12.96
C ASP A 68 -8.07 1.30 14.03
#